data_AF-A0A0F3GPI0-F1
#
_entry.id   AF-A0A0F3GPI0-F1
#
_cell.length_a   1.000
_cell.length_b   1.000
_cell.length_c   1.000
_cell.angle_alpha   90.00
_cell.angle_beta   90.00
_cell.angle_gamma   90.00
#
_symmetry.space_group_name_H-M   'P 1'
#
loop_
_entity.id
_entity.type
_entity.pdbx_description
1 polymer ?
#
loop_
_entity_poly.entity_id
_entity_poly.type
_entity_poly.pdbx_seq_one_letter_code
_entity_poly.pdbx_strand_id
1 'polypeptide(L)'
;MAEAMTFKLQKQTLDIAIFCWNASFLPKNEQVNLIRRMRKDNDSDDYGAIQMIADMIERKLNKFSDVDRQIVAYEITEMENGGLFLNVASTLKD
;
A
#
# COMPACT_ATOMS: atom_id res chain seq x y z
N MET A 1 2.98 25.55 -6.76
CA MET A 1 2.37 24.52 -7.64
C MET A 1 3.13 23.19 -7.59
N ALA A 2 4.47 23.17 -7.56
CA ALA A 2 5.24 21.92 -7.47
C ALA A 2 5.01 21.14 -6.15
N GLU A 3 4.95 21.83 -4.99
CA GLU A 3 4.75 21.19 -3.68
C GLU A 3 3.42 20.47 -3.55
N ALA A 4 2.32 21.07 -4.02
CA ALA A 4 1.00 20.42 -4.04
C ALA A 4 0.97 19.14 -4.90
N MET A 5 1.82 19.07 -5.95
CA MET A 5 1.99 17.88 -6.76
C MET A 5 2.80 16.81 -6.01
N THR A 6 3.84 17.22 -5.27
CA THR A 6 4.63 16.34 -4.40
C THR A 6 3.78 15.74 -3.27
N PHE A 7 2.98 16.56 -2.58
CA PHE A 7 2.08 16.07 -1.53
C PHE A 7 1.10 15.03 -2.05
N LYS A 8 0.46 15.31 -3.20
CA LYS A 8 -0.46 14.37 -3.85
C LYS A 8 0.21 13.04 -4.19
N LEU A 9 1.42 13.08 -4.76
CA LEU A 9 2.17 11.87 -5.11
C LEU A 9 2.60 11.07 -3.87
N GLN A 10 3.05 11.75 -2.82
CA GLN A 10 3.43 11.09 -1.57
C GLN A 10 2.21 10.47 -0.88
N LYS A 11 1.06 11.15 -0.88
CA LYS A 11 -0.20 10.60 -0.39
C LYS A 11 -0.59 9.32 -1.14
N GLN A 12 -0.55 9.37 -2.48
CA GLN A 12 -0.81 8.19 -3.32
C GLN A 12 0.17 7.04 -3.02
N THR A 13 1.44 7.34 -2.75
CA THR A 13 2.45 6.33 -2.37
C THR A 13 2.09 5.65 -1.05
N LEU A 14 1.63 6.42 -0.06
CA LEU A 14 1.16 5.87 1.22
C LEU A 14 -0.12 5.04 1.05
N ASP A 15 -1.05 5.48 0.22
CA ASP A 15 -2.29 4.74 -0.07
C ASP A 15 -1.96 3.34 -0.65
N ILE A 16 -0.99 3.27 -1.57
CA ILE A 16 -0.52 2.00 -2.15
C ILE A 16 0.19 1.13 -1.09
N ALA A 17 1.01 1.74 -0.22
CA ALA A 17 1.68 1.01 0.85
C ALA A 17 0.69 0.37 1.83
N ILE A 18 -0.34 1.12 2.23
CA ILE A 18 -1.41 0.65 3.12
C ILE A 18 -2.24 -0.44 2.44
N PHE A 19 -2.55 -0.27 1.16
CA PHE A 19 -3.22 -1.30 0.38
C PHE A 19 -2.42 -2.61 0.36
N CYS A 20 -1.11 -2.55 0.06
CA CYS A 20 -0.26 -3.74 0.02
C CYS A 20 -0.12 -4.39 1.40
N TRP A 21 -0.03 -3.57 2.46
CA TRP A 21 -0.02 -4.06 3.84
C TRP A 21 -1.25 -4.91 4.13
N ASN A 22 -2.45 -4.40 3.84
CA ASN A 22 -3.70 -5.12 4.06
C ASN A 22 -3.85 -6.32 3.12
N ALA A 23 -3.46 -6.19 1.85
CA ALA A 23 -3.50 -7.28 0.88
C ALA A 23 -2.64 -8.48 1.30
N SER A 24 -1.56 -8.26 2.06
CA SER A 24 -0.72 -9.34 2.58
C SER A 24 -1.43 -10.31 3.53
N PHE A 25 -2.57 -9.89 4.12
CA PHE A 25 -3.35 -10.75 5.00
C PHE A 25 -4.36 -11.63 4.28
N LEU A 26 -4.63 -11.36 3.00
CA LEU A 26 -5.51 -12.17 2.18
C LEU A 26 -4.92 -13.57 1.96
N PRO A 27 -5.75 -14.60 1.76
CA PRO A 27 -5.29 -15.90 1.28
C PRO A 27 -4.45 -15.80 0.00
N LYS A 28 -3.45 -16.67 -0.16
CA LYS A 28 -2.49 -16.60 -1.29
C LYS A 28 -3.16 -16.66 -2.66
N ASN A 29 -4.24 -17.43 -2.81
CA ASN A 29 -5.07 -17.47 -4.02
C ASN A 29 -5.73 -16.11 -4.31
N GLU A 30 -6.19 -15.40 -3.28
CA GLU A 30 -6.77 -14.07 -3.41
C GLU A 30 -5.73 -13.00 -3.73
N GLN A 31 -4.54 -13.08 -3.13
CA GLN A 31 -3.39 -12.23 -3.48
C GLN A 31 -3.03 -12.39 -4.97
N VAL A 32 -2.94 -13.62 -5.46
CA VAL A 32 -2.65 -13.91 -6.88
C VAL A 32 -3.77 -13.38 -7.78
N ASN A 33 -5.04 -13.53 -7.40
CA ASN A 33 -6.17 -13.00 -8.16
C ASN A 33 -6.19 -11.47 -8.18
N LEU A 34 -5.77 -10.81 -7.11
CA LEU A 34 -5.62 -9.37 -7.01
C LEU A 34 -4.54 -8.86 -7.97
N ILE A 35 -3.36 -9.45 -7.96
CA ILE A 35 -2.26 -9.14 -8.90
C ILE A 35 -2.69 -9.40 -10.34
N ARG A 36 -3.40 -10.50 -10.62
CA ARG A 36 -3.90 -10.83 -11.96
C ARG A 36 -4.94 -9.84 -12.47
N ARG A 37 -5.85 -9.36 -11.62
CA ARG A 37 -6.84 -8.33 -12.00
C ARG A 37 -6.14 -7.03 -12.37
N MET A 38 -5.21 -6.58 -11.53
CA MET A 38 -4.39 -5.38 -11.83
C MET A 38 -3.64 -5.50 -13.16
N ARG A 39 -3.16 -6.71 -13.50
CA ARG A 39 -2.52 -6.97 -14.80
C ARG A 39 -3.47 -6.98 -15.98
N LYS A 40 -4.73 -7.42 -15.80
CA LYS A 40 -5.72 -7.45 -16.88
C LYS A 40 -6.32 -6.08 -17.16
N ASP A 41 -6.43 -5.25 -16.13
CA ASP A 41 -7.00 -3.90 -16.26
C ASP A 41 -5.99 -2.90 -16.85
N ASN A 42 -4.69 -3.24 -16.82
CA ASN A 42 -3.61 -2.47 -17.43
C ASN A 42 -3.14 -3.11 -18.75
N ASP A 43 -3.67 -2.63 -19.88
CA ASP A 43 -3.24 -3.02 -21.25
C ASP A 43 -1.84 -2.45 -21.65
N SER A 44 -1.15 -1.77 -20.74
CA SER A 44 0.14 -1.11 -20.97
C SER A 44 1.27 -1.67 -20.10
N ASP A 45 2.52 -1.32 -20.45
CA ASP A 45 3.83 -1.73 -19.90
C ASP A 45 4.06 -1.50 -18.38
N ASP A 46 3.00 -1.36 -17.59
CA ASP A 46 3.02 -1.09 -16.15
C ASP A 46 3.41 -2.31 -15.30
N TYR A 47 4.15 -3.25 -15.90
CA TYR A 47 4.71 -4.44 -15.26
C TYR A 47 5.53 -4.08 -14.02
N GLY A 48 6.21 -2.93 -14.04
CA GLY A 48 6.97 -2.40 -12.91
C GLY A 48 6.09 -2.09 -11.69
N ALA A 49 4.91 -1.48 -11.87
CA ALA A 49 4.00 -1.15 -10.78
C ALA A 49 3.40 -2.42 -10.15
N ILE A 50 3.03 -3.40 -10.98
CA ILE A 50 2.49 -4.68 -10.51
C ILE A 50 3.54 -5.47 -9.74
N GLN A 51 4.80 -5.50 -10.24
CA GLN A 51 5.90 -6.14 -9.55
C GLN A 51 6.17 -5.45 -8.20
N MET A 52 6.15 -4.11 -8.16
CA MET A 52 6.31 -3.36 -6.92
C MET A 52 5.26 -3.74 -5.87
N ILE A 53 3.98 -3.89 -6.27
CA ILE A 53 2.91 -4.33 -5.35
C ILE A 53 3.20 -5.74 -4.81
N ALA A 54 3.60 -6.66 -5.68
CA ALA A 54 3.95 -8.02 -5.28
C ALA A 54 5.12 -8.03 -4.28
N ASP A 55 6.17 -7.24 -4.56
CA ASP A 55 7.35 -7.12 -3.71
C ASP A 55 7.02 -6.49 -2.35
N MET A 56 6.10 -5.53 -2.29
CA MET A 56 5.67 -4.93 -1.01
C MET A 56 4.85 -5.89 -0.16
N ILE A 57 3.96 -6.69 -0.77
CA ILE A 57 3.24 -7.76 -0.08
C ILE A 57 4.23 -8.79 0.47
N GLU A 58 5.16 -9.25 -0.36
CA GLU A 58 6.19 -10.20 0.05
C GLU A 58 7.07 -9.63 1.16
N ARG A 59 7.46 -8.35 1.07
CA ARG A 59 8.23 -7.67 2.12
C ARG A 59 7.49 -7.67 3.45
N LYS A 60 6.18 -7.42 3.48
CA LYS A 60 5.37 -7.54 4.71
C LYS A 60 5.46 -8.96 5.25
N LEU A 61 5.18 -9.95 4.42
CA LEU A 61 5.18 -11.36 4.80
C LEU A 61 6.55 -11.85 5.32
N ASN A 62 7.66 -11.32 4.81
CA ASN A 62 9.01 -11.77 5.15
C ASN A 62 9.66 -10.98 6.29
N LYS A 63 9.40 -9.67 6.40
CA LYS A 63 10.07 -8.78 7.36
C LYS A 63 9.22 -8.43 8.58
N PHE A 64 7.90 -8.60 8.48
CA PHE A 64 6.93 -8.22 9.49
C PHE A 64 5.88 -9.34 9.66
N SER A 65 6.34 -10.59 9.64
CA SER A 65 5.49 -11.79 9.74
C SER A 65 4.80 -11.91 11.10
N ASP A 66 5.41 -11.35 12.14
CA ASP A 66 4.95 -11.27 13.52
C ASP A 66 3.91 -10.15 13.74
N VAL A 67 3.81 -9.19 12.82
CA VAL A 67 2.84 -8.09 12.92
C VAL A 67 1.50 -8.53 12.34
N ASP A 68 0.61 -8.94 13.24
CA ASP A 68 -0.73 -9.39 12.91
C ASP A 68 -1.79 -8.28 13.06
N ARG A 69 -1.48 -7.10 12.51
CA ARG A 69 -2.36 -5.94 12.56
C ARG A 69 -2.76 -5.46 11.17
N GLN A 70 -4.06 -5.32 10.95
CA GLN A 70 -4.65 -4.75 9.74
C GLN A 70 -4.97 -3.28 9.96
N ILE A 71 -4.76 -2.47 8.92
CA ILE A 71 -5.06 -1.04 8.95
C ILE A 71 -6.56 -0.87 8.63
N VAL A 72 -7.31 -0.26 9.56
CA VAL A 72 -8.76 -0.05 9.43
C VAL A 72 -9.06 1.37 8.92
N ALA A 73 -8.32 2.35 9.42
CA ALA A 73 -8.43 3.73 9.01
C ALA A 73 -7.07 4.42 9.11
N TYR A 74 -6.86 5.45 8.31
CA TYR A 74 -5.68 6.28 8.37
C TYR A 74 -5.99 7.71 7.92
N GLU A 75 -5.19 8.64 8.40
CA GLU A 75 -5.22 10.05 8.02
C GLU A 75 -3.81 10.52 7.71
N ILE A 76 -3.65 11.24 6.60
CA ILE A 76 -2.37 11.82 6.17
C ILE A 76 -2.53 13.33 6.20
N THR A 77 -1.70 13.98 7.02
CA THR A 77 -1.71 15.44 7.20
C THR A 77 -0.36 16.01 6.78
N GLU A 78 -0.38 17.08 5.99
CA GLU A 78 0.83 17.85 5.67
C GLU A 78 1.20 18.71 6.89
N MET A 79 2.45 18.60 7.32
CA MET A 79 2.99 19.41 8.41
C MET A 79 3.53 20.74 7.88
N GLU A 80 3.62 21.76 8.73
CA GLU A 80 4.13 23.10 8.37
C GLU A 80 5.55 23.09 7.78
N ASN A 81 6.35 22.06 8.08
CA ASN A 81 7.70 21.87 7.56
C ASN A 81 7.75 21.12 6.21
N GLY A 82 6.59 20.85 5.58
CA GLY A 82 6.47 20.06 4.35
C GLY A 82 6.62 18.54 4.56
N GLY A 83 6.71 18.09 5.82
CA GLY A 83 6.70 16.67 6.18
C GLY A 83 5.29 16.09 6.15
N LEU A 84 5.21 14.75 6.18
CA LEU A 84 3.94 14.04 6.29
C LEU A 84 3.79 13.42 7.67
N PHE A 85 2.62 13.64 8.27
CA PHE A 85 2.18 12.94 9.45
C PHE A 85 1.14 11.88 9.06
N LEU A 86 1.37 10.64 9.46
CA LEU A 86 0.47 9.51 9.22
C LEU A 86 -0.09 9.04 10.57
N ASN A 87 -1.40 9.19 10.74
CA ASN A 87 -2.14 8.59 11.85
C ASN A 87 -2.80 7.29 11.38
N VAL A 88 -2.66 6.20 12.13
CA VAL A 88 -3.14 4.87 11.73
C VAL A 88 -3.95 4.24 12.86
N ALA A 89 -5.19 3.88 12.56
CA ALA A 89 -5.99 2.98 13.37
C ALA A 89 -5.86 1.56 12.83
N SER A 90 -5.52 0.62 13.70
CA SER A 90 -5.34 -0.80 13.33
C SER A 90 -6.02 -1.73 14.31
N THR A 91 -6.40 -2.91 13.82
CA THR A 91 -6.97 -4.01 14.62
C THR A 91 -6.14 -5.27 14.44
N LEU A 92 -6.26 -6.22 15.37
CA LEU A 92 -5.73 -7.56 15.16
C LEU A 92 -6.45 -8.23 14.00
N LYS A 93 -5.75 -9.08 13.25
CA LYS A 93 -6.39 -9.91 12.23
C LYS A 93 -7.32 -10.91 12.92
N ASP A 94 -8.55 -11.02 12.42
CA ASP A 94 -9.52 -12.04 12.85
C ASP A 94 -9.17 -13.43 12.30
#